data_AF-A0A3C1P2C9-F1
#
_entry.id   AF-A0A3C1P2C9-F1
#
_cell.length_a   1.000
_cell.length_b   1.000
_cell.length_c   1.000
_cell.angle_alpha   90.00
_cell.angle_beta   90.00
_cell.angle_gamma   90.00
#
_symmetry.space_group_name_H-M   'P 1'
#
loop_
_entity.id
_entity.type
_entity.pdbx_description
1 polymer ?
#
loop_
_entity_poly.entity_id
_entity_poly.type
_entity_poly.pdbx_seq_one_letter_code
_entity_poly.pdbx_strand_id
1 'polypeptide(L)'
;MPTYLSPGVYMEEVPAGTRPIEGVGTAIAGFVGFAPTGPVNEPTLVTNWIQYAATFGDMVEEFAMGKAVYGFFNNGGGRAYIVRLPLPGDGSTASPGLPVAQLSLAGDGKGGTPAFTVRALDANAGTISIDVEDAAGAEPGSGSYDVTVSSDSGASELYTGVTAGPGAKNVITVVNATSRLVTIEELDVTGADLAQGLSTGTVALSIPSGVVVPSVATADVVGDAAKRTGFAAFEALEEITMIAAPDLVMAHRQGLIDTEGVVAVQNAMVSHCELMGNRMAILDTPAGLNAQQASTWRMETTNFDSKFAVLYWPWIEIFDPSVGHDTLFPPSGHIAGLWSRNDSTRGVFKAPANDVLQGAVGLELGVTRGEMDMLNPQGVNSIKSFPGRGIRVWGARTLSSDAEWRYVNVRRYFNYLEESILQGTQWAVFEPNDDRLWGTIRRTISAFLVTEWRSGALFGDKPDKAFFVKCDGENNTAESIDAGMVIIEIGVAPVKPAEFVIFRLSQFSGGASISD
;
A
#
# COMPACT_ATOMS: atom_id res chain seq x y z
N MET A 1 15.89 47.38 31.42
CA MET A 1 16.84 46.83 32.41
C MET A 1 16.21 46.94 33.79
N PRO A 2 16.30 45.89 34.62
CA PRO A 2 15.87 45.99 36.01
C PRO A 2 16.75 47.02 36.73
N THR A 3 16.13 47.87 37.54
CA THR A 3 16.84 48.90 38.31
C THR A 3 16.94 48.41 39.75
N TYR A 4 18.11 47.95 40.17
CA TYR A 4 18.34 47.53 41.55
C TYR A 4 18.67 48.76 42.41
N LEU A 5 17.74 49.13 43.28
CA LEU A 5 17.80 50.36 44.09
C LEU A 5 18.25 50.12 45.53
N SER A 6 18.68 48.90 45.87
CA SER A 6 19.10 48.55 47.23
C SER A 6 20.23 47.52 47.22
N PRO A 7 21.07 47.45 48.28
CA PRO A 7 22.03 46.36 48.42
C PRO A 7 21.30 45.05 48.78
N GLY A 8 21.49 43.97 48.02
CA GLY A 8 20.86 42.68 48.27
C GLY A 8 21.31 41.59 47.29
N VAL A 9 20.90 40.34 47.55
CA VAL A 9 21.03 39.23 46.59
C VAL A 9 19.76 39.20 45.75
N TYR A 10 19.90 39.31 44.44
CA TYR A 10 18.80 39.29 43.48
C TYR A 10 18.81 37.96 42.72
N MET A 11 17.63 37.42 42.51
CA MET A 11 17.40 36.23 41.68
C MET A 11 16.51 36.67 40.52
N GLU A 12 16.95 36.41 39.30
CA GLU A 12 16.18 36.66 38.10
C GLU A 12 15.93 35.34 37.38
N GLU A 13 14.68 35.12 36.99
CA GLU A 13 14.35 34.06 36.06
C GLU A 13 14.66 34.56 34.65
N VAL A 14 15.85 34.20 34.16
CA VAL A 14 16.16 34.30 32.73
C VAL A 14 15.57 33.05 32.08
N PRO A 15 14.68 33.17 31.08
CA PRO A 15 14.15 32.02 30.36
C PRO A 15 15.31 31.15 29.85
N ALA A 16 15.34 29.90 30.27
CA ALA A 16 16.41 28.96 29.94
C ALA A 16 16.28 28.50 28.49
N GLY A 17 16.85 29.26 27.55
CA GLY A 17 17.04 28.87 26.15
C GLY A 17 15.76 28.49 25.39
N THR A 18 15.95 28.14 24.12
CA THR A 18 14.89 27.58 23.27
C THR A 18 14.67 26.11 23.61
N ARG A 19 13.44 25.62 23.46
CA ARG A 19 13.14 24.20 23.64
C ARG A 19 13.89 23.39 22.58
N PRO A 20 14.51 22.24 22.93
CA PRO A 20 15.07 21.33 21.94
C PRO A 20 14.03 20.91 20.90
N ILE A 21 14.45 20.71 19.66
CA ILE A 21 13.59 20.14 18.62
C ILE A 21 13.35 18.66 18.96
N GLU A 22 12.08 18.29 19.03
CA GLU A 22 11.66 16.90 19.14
C GLU A 22 11.30 16.35 17.77
N GLY A 23 11.60 15.08 17.55
CA GLY A 23 11.23 14.38 16.32
C GLY A 23 9.71 14.18 16.23
N VAL A 24 9.13 14.48 15.06
CA VAL A 24 7.71 14.23 14.82
C VAL A 24 7.40 12.76 14.60
N GLY A 25 6.12 12.39 14.70
CA GLY A 25 5.66 11.05 14.35
C GLY A 25 5.90 10.75 12.86
N THR A 26 6.44 9.57 12.56
CA THR A 26 6.86 9.20 11.18
C THR A 26 5.92 8.21 10.49
N ALA A 27 4.88 7.77 11.21
CA ALA A 27 4.10 6.58 10.86
C ALA A 27 2.61 6.72 11.22
N ILE A 28 1.99 7.77 10.68
CA ILE A 28 0.53 7.98 10.72
C ILE A 28 -0.01 7.81 9.30
N ALA A 29 -0.95 6.87 9.14
CA ALA A 29 -1.52 6.52 7.85
C ALA A 29 -2.87 7.21 7.61
N GLY A 30 -3.16 7.57 6.36
CA GLY A 30 -4.49 7.93 5.87
C GLY A 30 -4.99 6.85 4.92
N PHE A 31 -6.12 6.20 5.24
CA PHE A 31 -6.77 5.23 4.37
C PHE A 31 -8.08 5.81 3.82
N VAL A 32 -8.23 5.77 2.50
CA VAL A 32 -9.49 6.08 1.82
C VAL A 32 -10.04 4.81 1.17
N GLY A 33 -11.33 4.55 1.34
CA GLY A 33 -11.94 3.32 0.82
C GLY A 33 -13.38 3.12 1.27
N PHE A 34 -13.91 1.92 1.02
CA PHE A 34 -15.27 1.52 1.34
C PHE A 34 -15.30 0.71 2.64
N ALA A 35 -16.30 0.99 3.47
CA ALA A 35 -16.59 0.23 4.68
C ALA A 35 -18.10 -0.07 4.80
N PRO A 36 -18.47 -1.16 5.49
CA PRO A 36 -19.87 -1.47 5.80
C PRO A 36 -20.61 -0.34 6.53
N THR A 37 -20.00 0.24 7.57
CA THR A 37 -20.63 1.26 8.43
C THR A 37 -19.70 2.43 8.70
N GLY A 38 -20.13 3.39 9.53
CA GLY A 38 -19.31 4.52 9.96
C GLY A 38 -19.59 5.82 9.18
N PRO A 39 -19.02 6.95 9.62
CA PRO A 39 -19.27 8.24 9.01
C PRO A 39 -18.66 8.31 7.60
N VAL A 40 -19.42 8.84 6.64
CA VAL A 40 -18.99 8.98 5.25
C VAL A 40 -18.31 10.33 5.06
N ASN A 41 -17.17 10.35 4.38
CA ASN A 41 -16.37 11.56 4.13
C ASN A 41 -15.99 12.33 5.41
N GLU A 42 -15.78 11.60 6.53
CA GLU A 42 -15.34 12.21 7.78
C GLU A 42 -14.03 11.53 8.24
N PRO A 43 -12.88 12.22 8.17
CA PRO A 43 -11.61 11.67 8.64
C PRO A 43 -11.70 11.29 10.11
N THR A 44 -11.70 9.98 10.38
CA THR A 44 -11.87 9.45 11.73
C THR A 44 -10.59 8.78 12.18
N LEU A 45 -10.04 9.22 13.31
CA LEU A 45 -8.85 8.61 13.90
C LEU A 45 -9.19 7.27 14.56
N VAL A 46 -8.45 6.24 14.18
CA VAL A 46 -8.43 4.92 14.83
C VAL A 46 -7.01 4.58 15.29
N THR A 47 -6.91 3.95 16.45
CA THR A 47 -5.62 3.65 17.11
C THR A 47 -5.34 2.15 17.25
N ASN A 48 -6.32 1.32 16.91
CA ASN A 48 -6.21 -0.13 16.90
C ASN A 48 -7.35 -0.74 16.07
N TRP A 49 -7.23 -2.03 15.78
CA TRP A 49 -8.23 -2.79 15.02
C TRP A 49 -9.63 -2.78 15.68
N ILE A 50 -9.70 -2.95 17.00
CA ILE A 50 -11.00 -3.03 17.71
C ILE A 50 -11.78 -1.72 17.52
N GLN A 51 -11.10 -0.57 17.60
CA GLN A 51 -11.72 0.74 17.36
C GLN A 51 -12.19 0.90 15.91
N TYR A 52 -11.39 0.43 14.95
CA TYR A 52 -11.80 0.42 13.54
C TYR A 52 -13.06 -0.42 13.35
N ALA A 53 -13.05 -1.68 13.76
CA ALA A 53 -14.16 -2.61 13.56
C ALA A 53 -15.45 -2.11 14.23
N ALA A 54 -15.34 -1.50 15.42
CA ALA A 54 -16.48 -0.91 16.12
C ALA A 54 -17.11 0.29 15.38
N THR A 55 -16.32 1.02 14.57
CA THR A 55 -16.78 2.25 13.89
C THR A 55 -17.22 1.95 12.46
N PHE A 56 -16.41 1.20 11.73
CA PHE A 56 -16.52 0.99 10.28
C PHE A 56 -17.04 -0.39 9.88
N GLY A 57 -17.17 -1.31 10.84
CA GLY A 57 -17.54 -2.70 10.58
C GLY A 57 -16.32 -3.62 10.42
N ASP A 58 -16.58 -4.92 10.41
CA ASP A 58 -15.56 -5.95 10.26
C ASP A 58 -15.07 -6.08 8.81
N MET A 59 -14.13 -6.99 8.56
CA MET A 59 -13.69 -7.35 7.21
C MET A 59 -14.84 -7.89 6.38
N VAL A 60 -14.89 -7.47 5.12
CA VAL A 60 -15.81 -7.97 4.10
C VAL A 60 -15.03 -8.35 2.85
N GLU A 61 -15.54 -9.30 2.08
CA GLU A 61 -14.84 -9.84 0.90
C GLU A 61 -14.67 -8.77 -0.20
N GLU A 62 -15.70 -7.95 -0.39
CA GLU A 62 -15.82 -7.00 -1.49
C GLU A 62 -14.85 -5.82 -1.39
N PHE A 63 -14.40 -5.48 -0.18
CA PHE A 63 -13.56 -4.30 0.06
C PHE A 63 -12.28 -4.66 0.80
N ALA A 64 -11.18 -4.05 0.36
CA ALA A 64 -9.87 -4.13 0.97
C ALA A 64 -9.69 -3.24 2.19
N MET A 65 -10.51 -2.19 2.44
CA MET A 65 -10.21 -1.25 3.53
C MET A 65 -10.05 -1.93 4.90
N GLY A 66 -10.97 -2.81 5.29
CA GLY A 66 -10.89 -3.51 6.58
C GLY A 66 -9.61 -4.35 6.69
N LYS A 67 -9.29 -5.10 5.65
CA LYS A 67 -8.09 -5.96 5.58
C LYS A 67 -6.79 -5.15 5.55
N ALA A 68 -6.78 -4.03 4.84
CA ALA A 68 -5.65 -3.12 4.78
C ALA A 68 -5.37 -2.48 6.14
N VAL A 69 -6.41 -2.03 6.85
CA VAL A 69 -6.28 -1.44 8.19
C VAL A 69 -5.89 -2.50 9.23
N TYR A 70 -6.43 -3.72 9.14
CA TYR A 70 -5.98 -4.83 9.97
C TYR A 70 -4.51 -5.16 9.71
N GLY A 71 -4.11 -5.28 8.45
CA GLY A 71 -2.73 -5.48 8.02
C GLY A 71 -1.80 -4.38 8.52
N PHE A 72 -2.25 -3.13 8.50
CA PHE A 72 -1.52 -1.98 9.06
C PHE A 72 -1.23 -2.17 10.55
N PHE A 73 -2.26 -2.42 11.37
CA PHE A 73 -2.09 -2.61 12.81
C PHE A 73 -1.27 -3.88 13.13
N ASN A 74 -1.52 -4.98 12.43
CA ASN A 74 -0.79 -6.23 12.62
C ASN A 74 0.70 -6.13 12.22
N ASN A 75 1.04 -5.22 11.32
CA ASN A 75 2.42 -4.96 10.93
C ASN A 75 3.11 -3.88 11.77
N GLY A 76 2.46 -3.31 12.80
CA GLY A 76 3.05 -2.34 13.73
C GLY A 76 2.62 -0.89 13.52
N GLY A 77 1.54 -0.67 12.77
CA GLY A 77 0.86 0.62 12.69
C GLY A 77 0.27 1.04 14.04
N GLY A 78 0.35 2.35 14.35
CA GLY A 78 -0.14 2.89 15.63
C GLY A 78 -1.38 3.77 15.51
N ARG A 79 -1.43 4.64 14.48
CA ARG A 79 -2.51 5.61 14.28
C ARG A 79 -2.87 5.68 12.81
N ALA A 80 -4.15 5.58 12.50
CA ALA A 80 -4.66 5.73 11.14
C ALA A 80 -5.89 6.64 11.10
N TYR A 81 -5.94 7.51 10.11
CA TYR A 81 -7.14 8.25 9.75
C TYR A 81 -7.87 7.52 8.64
N ILE A 82 -9.16 7.28 8.85
CA ILE A 82 -10.02 6.58 7.88
C ILE A 82 -10.97 7.58 7.27
N VAL A 83 -11.01 7.63 5.93
CA VAL A 83 -12.07 8.27 5.18
C VAL A 83 -12.85 7.19 4.45
N ARG A 84 -14.08 6.96 4.92
CA ARG A 84 -15.03 6.09 4.26
C ARG A 84 -15.69 6.83 3.10
N LEU A 85 -15.65 6.23 1.93
CA LEU A 85 -16.36 6.66 0.73
C LEU A 85 -17.81 6.18 0.72
N PRO A 86 -18.73 6.89 0.05
CA PRO A 86 -20.09 6.40 -0.16
C PRO A 86 -20.04 5.09 -0.96
N LEU A 87 -20.80 4.08 -0.54
CA LEU A 87 -20.86 2.80 -1.25
C LEU A 87 -21.43 3.00 -2.67
N PRO A 88 -20.87 2.32 -3.68
CA PRO A 88 -21.44 2.30 -5.01
C PRO A 88 -22.74 1.45 -5.01
N GLY A 89 -23.88 2.06 -4.70
CA GLY A 89 -25.21 1.40 -4.68
C GLY A 89 -25.96 1.50 -3.34
N ASP A 90 -27.09 0.81 -3.20
CA ASP A 90 -27.95 0.82 -1.99
C ASP A 90 -27.48 -0.11 -0.84
N GLY A 91 -26.28 -0.69 -0.96
CA GLY A 91 -25.66 -1.53 0.07
C GLY A 91 -26.31 -2.91 0.26
N SER A 92 -27.27 -3.30 -0.60
CA SER A 92 -28.02 -4.57 -0.48
C SER A 92 -27.76 -5.56 -1.62
N THR A 93 -27.02 -5.18 -2.65
CA THR A 93 -26.81 -5.97 -3.86
C THR A 93 -25.35 -6.39 -4.01
N ALA A 94 -25.11 -7.70 -4.18
CA ALA A 94 -23.81 -8.24 -4.53
C ALA A 94 -23.30 -7.57 -5.82
N SER A 95 -21.99 -7.28 -5.87
CA SER A 95 -21.38 -6.50 -6.96
C SER A 95 -21.77 -7.04 -8.34
N PRO A 96 -22.58 -6.30 -9.13
CA PRO A 96 -23.08 -6.79 -10.42
C PRO A 96 -22.06 -6.68 -11.56
N GLY A 97 -20.84 -6.21 -11.27
CA GLY A 97 -19.78 -6.01 -12.26
C GLY A 97 -19.01 -7.28 -12.65
N LEU A 98 -19.10 -8.35 -11.86
CA LEU A 98 -18.38 -9.60 -12.15
C LEU A 98 -19.18 -10.49 -13.11
N PRO A 99 -18.56 -11.00 -14.20
CA PRO A 99 -19.18 -11.99 -15.08
C PRO A 99 -19.64 -13.25 -14.33
N VAL A 100 -20.82 -13.77 -14.68
CA VAL A 100 -21.36 -15.01 -14.12
C VAL A 100 -21.83 -15.97 -15.21
N ALA A 101 -21.93 -17.25 -14.86
CA ALA A 101 -22.53 -18.30 -15.67
C ALA A 101 -23.31 -19.26 -14.77
N GLN A 102 -24.25 -20.01 -15.35
CA GLN A 102 -24.93 -21.10 -14.67
C GLN A 102 -24.42 -22.44 -15.20
N LEU A 103 -23.98 -23.32 -14.29
CA LEU A 103 -23.79 -24.73 -14.60
C LEU A 103 -25.09 -25.47 -14.26
N SER A 104 -25.51 -26.30 -15.20
CA SER A 104 -26.74 -27.08 -15.08
C SER A 104 -26.44 -28.54 -14.78
N LEU A 105 -27.42 -29.22 -14.20
CA LEU A 105 -27.41 -30.66 -14.05
C LEU A 105 -27.83 -31.33 -15.36
N ALA A 106 -27.36 -32.55 -15.60
CA ALA A 106 -27.77 -33.33 -16.76
C ALA A 106 -29.29 -33.55 -16.71
N GLY A 107 -29.99 -33.25 -17.80
CA GLY A 107 -31.46 -33.39 -17.86
C GLY A 107 -31.91 -34.47 -18.83
N ASP A 108 -33.14 -34.97 -18.65
CA ASP A 108 -33.81 -35.96 -19.50
C ASP A 108 -34.27 -35.41 -20.87
N GLY A 109 -33.45 -34.58 -21.52
CA GLY A 109 -33.72 -34.02 -22.86
C GLY A 109 -34.59 -32.75 -22.92
N LYS A 110 -34.84 -32.07 -21.79
CA LYS A 110 -35.60 -30.80 -21.72
C LYS A 110 -34.77 -29.55 -21.32
N GLY A 111 -33.44 -29.63 -21.44
CA GLY A 111 -32.52 -28.64 -20.89
C GLY A 111 -32.24 -28.94 -19.41
N GLY A 112 -30.99 -28.76 -19.00
CA GLY A 112 -30.55 -29.03 -17.64
C GLY A 112 -31.13 -28.04 -16.62
N THR A 113 -31.31 -28.47 -15.37
CA THR A 113 -31.71 -27.59 -14.26
C THR A 113 -30.47 -26.82 -13.79
N PRO A 114 -30.47 -25.47 -13.76
CA PRO A 114 -29.38 -24.69 -13.18
C PRO A 114 -29.18 -25.08 -11.72
N ALA A 115 -27.96 -25.49 -11.35
CA ALA A 115 -27.65 -25.92 -9.99
C ALA A 115 -26.50 -25.15 -9.36
N PHE A 116 -25.62 -24.57 -10.17
CA PHE A 116 -24.50 -23.81 -9.66
C PHE A 116 -24.39 -22.48 -10.41
N THR A 117 -24.10 -21.42 -9.66
CA THR A 117 -23.69 -20.13 -10.22
C THR A 117 -22.18 -20.06 -10.13
N VAL A 118 -21.53 -19.85 -11.26
CA VAL A 118 -20.09 -19.61 -11.32
C VAL A 118 -19.85 -18.13 -11.54
N ARG A 119 -18.99 -17.54 -10.73
CA ARG A 119 -18.68 -16.11 -10.72
C ARG A 119 -17.19 -15.91 -10.96
N ALA A 120 -16.83 -14.99 -11.85
CA ALA A 120 -15.46 -14.57 -12.06
C ALA A 120 -14.90 -13.87 -10.81
N LEU A 121 -13.61 -14.06 -10.52
CA LEU A 121 -12.92 -13.36 -9.42
C LEU A 121 -12.38 -11.98 -9.81
N ASP A 122 -12.18 -11.75 -11.11
CA ASP A 122 -11.67 -10.50 -11.70
C ASP A 122 -12.38 -10.21 -13.02
N ALA A 123 -13.02 -9.05 -13.12
CA ALA A 123 -13.69 -8.58 -14.33
C ALA A 123 -12.71 -8.32 -15.49
N ASN A 124 -11.42 -8.15 -15.19
CA ASN A 124 -10.36 -7.87 -16.15
C ASN A 124 -9.58 -9.11 -16.58
N ALA A 125 -9.95 -10.30 -16.09
CA ALA A 125 -9.25 -11.54 -16.41
C ALA A 125 -9.44 -11.99 -17.87
N GLY A 126 -10.26 -11.30 -18.67
CA GLY A 126 -10.65 -11.68 -20.03
C GLY A 126 -11.97 -12.46 -20.07
N THR A 127 -12.32 -13.00 -21.24
CA THR A 127 -13.50 -13.85 -21.40
C THR A 127 -13.23 -15.22 -20.79
N ILE A 128 -13.86 -15.51 -19.66
CA ILE A 128 -13.76 -16.81 -18.98
C ILE A 128 -14.81 -17.78 -19.54
N SER A 129 -14.38 -19.00 -19.84
CA SER A 129 -15.23 -20.13 -20.18
C SER A 129 -14.96 -21.31 -19.26
N ILE A 130 -16.00 -22.10 -19.03
CA ILE A 130 -15.95 -23.34 -18.26
C ILE A 130 -16.37 -24.46 -19.19
N ASP A 131 -15.52 -25.44 -19.32
CA ASP A 131 -15.76 -26.65 -20.10
C ASP A 131 -15.88 -27.85 -19.15
N VAL A 132 -16.99 -28.57 -19.26
CA VAL A 132 -17.28 -29.74 -18.43
C VAL A 132 -17.29 -30.98 -19.32
N GLU A 133 -16.39 -31.92 -19.06
CA GLU A 133 -16.30 -33.20 -19.75
C GLU A 133 -16.44 -34.36 -18.75
N ASP A 134 -16.82 -35.55 -19.23
CA ASP A 134 -16.74 -36.76 -18.42
C ASP A 134 -15.27 -37.02 -18.04
N ALA A 135 -15.02 -37.42 -16.79
CA ALA A 135 -13.65 -37.57 -16.29
C ALA A 135 -12.83 -38.58 -17.12
N ALA A 136 -11.58 -38.22 -17.44
CA ALA A 136 -10.73 -39.05 -18.27
C ALA A 136 -10.53 -40.45 -17.68
N GLY A 137 -10.96 -41.48 -18.44
CA GLY A 137 -10.86 -42.88 -18.04
C GLY A 137 -12.00 -43.37 -17.13
N ALA A 138 -12.99 -42.53 -16.82
CA ALA A 138 -14.22 -42.95 -16.18
C ALA A 138 -15.23 -43.49 -17.21
N GLU A 139 -16.14 -44.38 -16.79
CA GLU A 139 -17.24 -44.77 -17.69
C GLU A 139 -18.20 -43.59 -17.91
N PRO A 140 -18.73 -43.40 -19.12
CA PRO A 140 -19.72 -42.35 -19.40
C PRO A 140 -20.90 -42.43 -18.42
N GLY A 141 -21.24 -41.31 -17.78
CA GLY A 141 -22.31 -41.28 -16.77
C GLY A 141 -21.92 -41.82 -15.38
N SER A 142 -20.62 -41.98 -15.10
CA SER A 142 -20.12 -42.33 -13.76
C SER A 142 -20.32 -41.24 -12.68
N GLY A 143 -20.80 -40.05 -13.07
CA GLY A 143 -21.02 -38.92 -12.17
C GLY A 143 -19.73 -38.19 -11.76
N SER A 144 -18.63 -38.45 -12.48
CA SER A 144 -17.31 -37.85 -12.27
C SER A 144 -16.92 -37.06 -13.51
N TYR A 145 -16.47 -35.82 -13.33
CA TYR A 145 -16.24 -34.85 -14.41
C TYR A 145 -14.85 -34.24 -14.33
N ASP A 146 -14.27 -33.91 -15.48
CA ASP A 146 -13.13 -33.03 -15.58
C ASP A 146 -13.64 -31.64 -15.97
N VAL A 147 -13.38 -30.65 -15.09
CA VAL A 147 -13.82 -29.27 -15.29
C VAL A 147 -12.60 -28.42 -15.64
N THR A 148 -12.61 -27.83 -16.83
CA THR A 148 -11.58 -26.91 -17.29
C THR A 148 -12.13 -25.48 -17.23
N VAL A 149 -11.50 -24.62 -16.45
CA VAL A 149 -11.76 -23.17 -16.44
C VAL A 149 -10.67 -22.52 -17.26
N SER A 150 -11.02 -21.74 -18.28
CA SER A 150 -10.04 -21.08 -19.14
C SER A 150 -10.42 -19.62 -19.40
N SER A 151 -9.41 -18.78 -19.58
CA SER A 151 -9.58 -17.40 -20.03
C SER A 151 -8.87 -17.18 -21.36
N ASP A 152 -9.45 -16.33 -22.21
CA ASP A 152 -8.82 -15.85 -23.45
C ASP A 152 -7.51 -15.06 -23.22
N SER A 153 -7.23 -14.65 -21.97
CA SER A 153 -5.95 -14.08 -21.55
C SER A 153 -4.83 -15.12 -21.40
N GLY A 154 -5.14 -16.42 -21.53
CA GLY A 154 -4.18 -17.53 -21.55
C GLY A 154 -4.08 -18.33 -20.24
N ALA A 155 -4.85 -17.97 -19.21
CA ALA A 155 -4.96 -18.76 -17.98
C ALA A 155 -5.85 -19.99 -18.17
N SER A 156 -5.46 -21.13 -17.59
CA SER A 156 -6.24 -22.37 -17.64
C SER A 156 -6.03 -23.21 -16.39
N GLU A 157 -7.12 -23.70 -15.81
CA GLU A 157 -7.17 -24.48 -14.57
C GLU A 157 -7.99 -25.75 -14.84
N LEU A 158 -7.41 -26.93 -14.54
CA LEU A 158 -8.06 -28.23 -14.74
C LEU A 158 -8.32 -28.90 -13.39
N TYR A 159 -9.59 -29.26 -13.16
CA TYR A 159 -10.05 -29.97 -11.98
C TYR A 159 -10.54 -31.36 -12.36
N THR A 160 -9.80 -32.39 -11.96
CA THR A 160 -10.09 -33.75 -12.41
C THR A 160 -10.95 -34.54 -11.44
N GLY A 161 -11.90 -35.29 -11.99
CA GLY A 161 -12.78 -36.20 -11.26
C GLY A 161 -13.63 -35.54 -10.17
N VAL A 162 -14.13 -34.33 -10.42
CA VAL A 162 -15.07 -33.63 -9.54
C VAL A 162 -16.50 -34.16 -9.71
N THR A 163 -17.35 -33.90 -8.73
CA THR A 163 -18.73 -34.43 -8.67
C THR A 163 -19.72 -33.32 -8.34
N ALA A 164 -20.99 -33.46 -8.78
CA ALA A 164 -22.06 -32.53 -8.41
C ALA A 164 -22.56 -32.74 -6.97
N GLY A 165 -22.53 -33.99 -6.49
CA GLY A 165 -23.05 -34.36 -5.18
C GLY A 165 -22.16 -33.93 -4.00
N PRO A 166 -22.66 -34.04 -2.76
CA PRO A 166 -21.91 -33.68 -1.56
C PRO A 166 -20.70 -34.60 -1.33
N GLY A 167 -19.58 -34.05 -0.88
CA GLY A 167 -18.38 -34.80 -0.54
C GLY A 167 -17.10 -34.01 -0.80
N ALA A 168 -15.93 -34.58 -0.46
CA ALA A 168 -14.64 -33.92 -0.63
C ALA A 168 -14.26 -33.64 -2.10
N LYS A 169 -14.90 -34.34 -3.05
CA LYS A 169 -14.76 -34.12 -4.50
C LYS A 169 -15.87 -33.28 -5.09
N ASN A 170 -16.70 -32.66 -4.26
CA ASN A 170 -17.74 -31.76 -4.74
C ASN A 170 -17.09 -30.61 -5.52
N VAL A 171 -17.66 -30.26 -6.68
CA VAL A 171 -17.12 -29.24 -7.58
C VAL A 171 -16.92 -27.89 -6.88
N ILE A 172 -17.84 -27.46 -6.01
CA ILE A 172 -17.72 -26.23 -5.22
C ILE A 172 -16.52 -26.32 -4.29
N THR A 173 -16.41 -27.43 -3.55
CA THR A 173 -15.32 -27.62 -2.57
C THR A 173 -13.95 -27.61 -3.24
N VAL A 174 -13.82 -28.29 -4.38
CA VAL A 174 -12.53 -28.40 -5.09
C VAL A 174 -12.16 -27.10 -5.79
N VAL A 175 -13.11 -26.49 -6.51
CA VAL A 175 -12.87 -25.25 -7.28
C VAL A 175 -12.63 -24.08 -6.34
N ASN A 176 -13.49 -23.83 -5.35
CA ASN A 176 -13.34 -22.68 -4.46
C ASN A 176 -12.10 -22.77 -3.56
N ALA A 177 -11.56 -23.97 -3.34
CA ALA A 177 -10.33 -24.15 -2.57
C ALA A 177 -9.05 -23.77 -3.34
N THR A 178 -9.09 -23.74 -4.68
CA THR A 178 -7.85 -23.64 -5.48
C THR A 178 -7.92 -22.76 -6.73
N SER A 179 -9.11 -22.39 -7.19
CA SER A 179 -9.27 -21.55 -8.38
C SER A 179 -8.81 -20.13 -8.16
N ARG A 180 -8.18 -19.56 -9.19
CA ARG A 180 -7.79 -18.17 -9.28
C ARG A 180 -8.63 -17.40 -10.29
N LEU A 181 -9.50 -18.08 -11.02
CA LEU A 181 -10.36 -17.49 -12.05
C LEU A 181 -11.81 -17.35 -11.59
N VAL A 182 -12.35 -18.33 -10.86
CA VAL A 182 -13.77 -18.38 -10.52
C VAL A 182 -14.05 -18.87 -9.11
N THR A 183 -15.22 -18.52 -8.59
CA THR A 183 -15.86 -19.16 -7.44
C THR A 183 -17.22 -19.73 -7.85
N ILE A 184 -17.65 -20.79 -7.19
CA ILE A 184 -18.91 -21.49 -7.46
C ILE A 184 -19.79 -21.43 -6.22
N GLU A 185 -21.06 -21.10 -6.41
CA GLU A 185 -22.10 -21.12 -5.39
C GLU A 185 -23.21 -22.09 -5.81
N GLU A 186 -23.75 -22.84 -4.83
CA GLU A 186 -24.91 -23.70 -5.06
C GLU A 186 -26.20 -22.88 -5.12
N LEU A 187 -27.07 -23.20 -6.09
CA LEU A 187 -28.45 -22.71 -6.13
C LEU A 187 -29.36 -23.64 -5.32
N ASP A 188 -30.58 -23.20 -5.03
CA ASP A 188 -31.55 -24.02 -4.29
C ASP A 188 -32.03 -25.22 -5.14
N VAL A 189 -31.31 -26.35 -5.04
CA VAL A 189 -31.58 -27.62 -5.74
C VAL A 189 -31.65 -28.80 -4.77
N THR A 190 -32.43 -29.83 -5.11
CA THR A 190 -32.60 -30.99 -4.20
C THR A 190 -31.46 -31.99 -4.35
N GLY A 191 -31.20 -32.80 -3.32
CA GLY A 191 -30.21 -33.88 -3.41
C GLY A 191 -30.51 -34.94 -4.48
N ALA A 192 -31.77 -35.08 -4.90
CA ALA A 192 -32.16 -35.93 -6.02
C ALA A 192 -31.78 -35.31 -7.38
N ASP A 193 -31.79 -33.98 -7.48
CA ASP A 193 -31.32 -33.26 -8.67
C ASP A 193 -29.80 -33.40 -8.79
N LEU A 194 -29.06 -33.20 -7.69
CA LEU A 194 -27.59 -33.38 -7.68
C LEU A 194 -27.14 -34.78 -8.11
N ALA A 195 -27.96 -35.81 -7.90
CA ALA A 195 -27.68 -37.17 -8.34
C ALA A 195 -27.71 -37.36 -9.88
N GLN A 196 -28.28 -36.41 -10.62
CA GLN A 196 -28.29 -36.42 -12.09
C GLN A 196 -26.91 -36.10 -12.68
N GLY A 197 -26.01 -35.51 -11.89
CA GLY A 197 -24.66 -35.13 -12.32
C GLY A 197 -24.64 -33.84 -13.14
N LEU A 198 -23.46 -33.34 -13.50
CA LEU A 198 -23.29 -32.11 -14.28
C LEU A 198 -23.65 -32.34 -15.75
N SER A 199 -24.22 -31.32 -16.41
CA SER A 199 -24.31 -31.30 -17.86
C SER A 199 -22.93 -31.02 -18.47
N THR A 200 -22.55 -31.80 -19.49
CA THR A 200 -21.31 -31.56 -20.24
C THR A 200 -21.45 -30.44 -21.26
N GLY A 201 -20.34 -29.80 -21.60
CA GLY A 201 -20.24 -28.72 -22.57
C GLY A 201 -19.61 -27.45 -22.02
N THR A 202 -19.51 -26.46 -22.90
CA THR A 202 -18.82 -25.19 -22.60
C THR A 202 -19.82 -24.06 -22.33
N VAL A 203 -19.61 -23.32 -21.25
CA VAL A 203 -20.38 -22.12 -20.87
C VAL A 203 -19.44 -20.94 -20.68
N ALA A 204 -19.71 -19.82 -21.34
CA ALA A 204 -18.97 -18.57 -21.15
C ALA A 204 -19.63 -17.70 -20.07
N LEU A 205 -18.81 -17.08 -19.22
CA LEU A 205 -19.26 -16.12 -18.21
C LEU A 205 -19.55 -14.78 -18.88
N SER A 206 -20.62 -14.12 -18.46
CA SER A 206 -20.99 -12.78 -18.93
C SER A 206 -21.71 -11.99 -17.86
N ILE A 207 -21.70 -10.66 -17.97
CA ILE A 207 -22.52 -9.81 -17.12
C ILE A 207 -23.98 -9.96 -17.60
N PRO A 208 -24.94 -10.33 -16.73
CA PRO A 208 -26.32 -10.51 -17.13
C PRO A 208 -26.90 -9.23 -17.76
N SER A 209 -27.58 -9.38 -18.90
CA SER A 209 -28.18 -8.26 -19.60
C SER A 209 -29.27 -7.59 -18.76
N GLY A 210 -29.23 -6.26 -18.66
CA GLY A 210 -30.23 -5.47 -17.92
C GLY A 210 -29.88 -5.17 -16.46
N VAL A 211 -28.73 -5.65 -15.97
CA VAL A 211 -28.20 -5.30 -14.65
C VAL A 211 -27.38 -4.01 -14.75
N VAL A 212 -27.71 -3.00 -13.93
CA VAL A 212 -26.93 -1.76 -13.84
C VAL A 212 -25.73 -2.03 -12.93
N VAL A 213 -24.52 -1.92 -13.48
CA VAL A 213 -23.28 -1.98 -12.70
C VAL A 213 -23.05 -0.62 -12.06
N PRO A 214 -22.97 -0.51 -10.72
CA PRO A 214 -22.66 0.75 -10.07
C PRO A 214 -21.20 1.12 -10.37
N SER A 215 -20.91 2.42 -10.44
CA SER A 215 -19.55 2.91 -10.69
C SER A 215 -18.98 3.65 -9.50
N VAL A 216 -17.66 3.58 -9.35
CA VAL A 216 -16.90 4.40 -8.41
C VAL A 216 -16.42 5.64 -9.16
N ALA A 217 -16.95 6.81 -8.80
CA ALA A 217 -16.54 8.06 -9.43
C ALA A 217 -15.17 8.51 -8.90
N THR A 218 -14.26 8.85 -9.82
CA THR A 218 -12.92 9.38 -9.51
C THR A 218 -13.02 10.61 -8.60
N ALA A 219 -13.97 11.51 -8.86
CA ALA A 219 -14.21 12.72 -8.08
C ALA A 219 -14.62 12.44 -6.64
N ASP A 220 -15.27 11.31 -6.34
CA ASP A 220 -15.66 10.95 -4.98
C ASP A 220 -14.46 10.42 -4.18
N VAL A 221 -13.58 9.64 -4.84
CA VAL A 221 -12.35 9.13 -4.21
C VAL A 221 -11.37 10.26 -3.93
N VAL A 222 -11.16 11.16 -4.90
CA VAL A 222 -10.30 12.34 -4.75
C VAL A 222 -10.93 13.31 -3.74
N GLY A 223 -12.19 13.67 -3.96
CA GLY A 223 -12.95 14.58 -3.13
C GLY A 223 -12.52 16.04 -3.23
N ASP A 224 -12.87 16.81 -2.21
CA ASP A 224 -12.69 18.27 -2.15
C ASP A 224 -12.21 18.65 -0.75
N ALA A 225 -11.09 19.38 -0.68
CA ALA A 225 -10.45 19.74 0.58
C ALA A 225 -11.30 20.69 1.45
N ALA A 226 -12.03 21.61 0.83
CA ALA A 226 -12.89 22.56 1.54
C ALA A 226 -14.12 21.86 2.13
N LYS A 227 -14.66 20.87 1.42
CA LYS A 227 -15.78 20.03 1.87
C LYS A 227 -15.33 18.83 2.72
N ARG A 228 -14.02 18.59 2.81
CA ARG A 228 -13.41 17.44 3.50
C ARG A 228 -13.95 16.10 3.00
N THR A 229 -14.11 15.94 1.69
CA THR A 229 -14.52 14.66 1.09
C THR A 229 -13.33 13.93 0.47
N GLY A 230 -13.45 12.61 0.26
CA GLY A 230 -12.39 11.79 -0.32
C GLY A 230 -11.06 11.88 0.42
N PHE A 231 -9.96 11.51 -0.23
CA PHE A 231 -8.64 11.67 0.40
C PHE A 231 -8.18 13.14 0.51
N ALA A 232 -8.78 14.07 -0.24
CA ALA A 232 -8.50 15.50 -0.09
C ALA A 232 -8.82 16.01 1.34
N ALA A 233 -9.69 15.31 2.07
CA ALA A 233 -9.93 15.58 3.49
C ALA A 233 -8.67 15.47 4.38
N PHE A 234 -7.65 14.73 3.93
CA PHE A 234 -6.37 14.60 4.63
C PHE A 234 -5.51 15.88 4.60
N GLU A 235 -5.82 16.86 3.75
CA GLU A 235 -5.10 18.15 3.72
C GLU A 235 -5.19 18.89 5.06
N ALA A 236 -6.34 18.78 5.75
CA ALA A 236 -6.54 19.39 7.07
C ALA A 236 -5.79 18.66 8.20
N LEU A 237 -5.14 17.53 7.92
CA LEU A 237 -4.48 16.67 8.89
C LEU A 237 -2.99 16.60 8.59
N GLU A 238 -2.25 17.58 9.11
CA GLU A 238 -0.81 17.73 8.87
C GLU A 238 0.01 16.54 9.38
N GLU A 239 -0.45 15.85 10.43
CA GLU A 239 0.29 14.72 11.02
C GLU A 239 0.30 13.43 10.19
N ILE A 240 -0.51 13.34 9.13
CA ILE A 240 -0.49 12.16 8.23
C ILE A 240 0.83 12.14 7.45
N THR A 241 1.49 10.98 7.45
CA THR A 241 2.81 10.76 6.83
C THR A 241 2.76 9.82 5.63
N MET A 242 1.67 9.08 5.45
CA MET A 242 1.47 8.20 4.31
C MET A 242 -0.02 8.05 4.00
N ILE A 243 -0.36 7.91 2.72
CA ILE A 243 -1.74 7.66 2.28
C ILE A 243 -1.82 6.42 1.41
N ALA A 244 -2.95 5.71 1.50
CA ALA A 244 -3.24 4.53 0.69
C ALA A 244 -4.74 4.47 0.35
N ALA A 245 -5.04 3.97 -0.85
CA ALA A 245 -6.40 3.77 -1.36
C ALA A 245 -6.58 2.32 -1.81
N PRO A 246 -6.55 1.34 -0.89
CA PRO A 246 -6.51 -0.08 -1.24
C PRO A 246 -7.75 -0.51 -2.05
N ASP A 247 -8.91 0.10 -1.80
CA ASP A 247 -10.14 -0.21 -2.53
C ASP A 247 -10.15 0.28 -3.97
N LEU A 248 -9.28 1.19 -4.37
CA LEU A 248 -9.22 1.68 -5.74
C LEU A 248 -8.96 0.53 -6.72
N VAL A 249 -7.99 -0.31 -6.41
CA VAL A 249 -7.60 -1.44 -7.26
C VAL A 249 -8.52 -2.66 -7.06
N MET A 250 -9.23 -2.75 -5.93
CA MET A 250 -10.34 -3.72 -5.77
C MET A 250 -11.56 -3.33 -6.61
N ALA A 251 -11.94 -2.06 -6.61
CA ALA A 251 -13.01 -1.54 -7.46
C ALA A 251 -12.68 -1.76 -8.94
N HIS A 252 -11.42 -1.60 -9.32
CA HIS A 252 -10.93 -1.93 -10.67
C HIS A 252 -11.07 -3.42 -10.98
N ARG A 253 -10.63 -4.32 -10.06
CA ARG A 253 -10.83 -5.78 -10.17
C ARG A 253 -12.31 -6.16 -10.34
N GLN A 254 -13.22 -5.42 -9.73
CA GLN A 254 -14.67 -5.63 -9.83
C GLN A 254 -15.33 -4.94 -11.03
N GLY A 255 -14.58 -4.21 -11.85
CA GLY A 255 -15.12 -3.47 -13.01
C GLY A 255 -15.94 -2.24 -12.63
N LEU A 256 -15.84 -1.74 -11.39
CA LEU A 256 -16.56 -0.56 -10.91
C LEU A 256 -15.87 0.75 -11.28
N ILE A 257 -14.58 0.69 -11.62
CA ILE A 257 -13.79 1.81 -12.14
C ILE A 257 -12.87 1.28 -13.24
N ASP A 258 -12.72 2.05 -14.30
CA ASP A 258 -11.85 1.71 -15.42
C ASP A 258 -10.39 2.08 -15.14
N THR A 259 -9.50 1.65 -16.03
CA THR A 259 -8.06 1.91 -15.93
C THR A 259 -7.75 3.42 -15.91
N GLU A 260 -8.44 4.22 -16.72
CA GLU A 260 -8.25 5.68 -16.75
C GLU A 260 -8.61 6.31 -15.40
N GLY A 261 -9.71 5.87 -14.80
CA GLY A 261 -10.11 6.29 -13.47
C GLY A 261 -9.10 5.93 -12.38
N VAL A 262 -8.53 4.72 -12.41
CA VAL A 262 -7.46 4.32 -11.48
C VAL A 262 -6.24 5.22 -11.63
N VAL A 263 -5.78 5.47 -12.86
CA VAL A 263 -4.63 6.35 -13.12
C VAL A 263 -4.91 7.77 -12.64
N ALA A 264 -6.11 8.30 -12.88
CA ALA A 264 -6.51 9.63 -12.45
C ALA A 264 -6.47 9.78 -10.92
N VAL A 265 -7.01 8.80 -10.18
CA VAL A 265 -7.00 8.81 -8.70
C VAL A 265 -5.58 8.66 -8.17
N GLN A 266 -4.78 7.73 -8.69
CA GLN A 266 -3.39 7.57 -8.25
C GLN A 266 -2.56 8.82 -8.53
N ASN A 267 -2.70 9.43 -9.71
CA ASN A 267 -2.04 10.70 -10.03
C ASN A 267 -2.43 11.81 -9.05
N ALA A 268 -3.71 11.91 -8.70
CA ALA A 268 -4.18 12.88 -7.70
C ALA A 268 -3.62 12.60 -6.29
N MET A 269 -3.44 11.34 -5.90
CA MET A 269 -2.74 10.97 -4.65
C MET A 269 -1.28 11.40 -4.67
N VAL A 270 -0.59 11.23 -5.81
CA VAL A 270 0.80 11.69 -6.00
C VAL A 270 0.87 13.21 -5.87
N SER A 271 0.01 13.95 -6.59
CA SER A 271 -0.04 15.41 -6.53
C SER A 271 -0.38 15.94 -5.13
N HIS A 272 -1.27 15.28 -4.40
CA HIS A 272 -1.54 15.62 -3.00
C HIS A 272 -0.29 15.48 -2.14
N CYS A 273 0.46 14.38 -2.28
CA CYS A 273 1.68 14.18 -1.50
C CYS A 273 2.80 15.18 -1.87
N GLU A 274 2.90 15.55 -3.15
CA GLU A 274 3.82 16.58 -3.64
C GLU A 274 3.47 17.97 -3.07
N LEU A 275 2.18 18.30 -3.03
CA LEU A 275 1.69 19.57 -2.49
C LEU A 275 1.95 19.67 -0.99
N MET A 276 1.63 18.61 -0.24
CA MET A 276 1.79 18.60 1.22
C MET A 276 3.25 18.49 1.66
N GLY A 277 4.12 17.85 0.87
CA GLY A 277 5.56 17.72 1.13
C GLY A 277 5.95 16.84 2.32
N ASN A 278 5.04 16.54 3.24
CA ASN A 278 5.33 15.79 4.46
C ASN A 278 4.83 14.33 4.47
N ARG A 279 4.20 13.87 3.39
CA ARG A 279 3.63 12.52 3.27
C ARG A 279 3.94 11.85 1.94
N MET A 280 3.75 10.53 1.89
CA MET A 280 3.97 9.74 0.66
C MET A 280 2.77 8.87 0.30
N ALA A 281 2.51 8.71 -1.01
CA ALA A 281 1.49 7.84 -1.54
C ALA A 281 2.03 6.41 -1.69
N ILE A 282 1.35 5.45 -1.06
CA ILE A 282 1.59 4.02 -1.27
C ILE A 282 0.59 3.53 -2.31
N LEU A 283 1.11 3.23 -3.50
CA LEU A 283 0.32 2.79 -4.64
C LEU A 283 0.41 1.28 -4.82
N ASP A 284 -0.70 0.69 -5.23
CA ASP A 284 -0.80 -0.72 -5.61
C ASP A 284 -0.93 -0.83 -7.13
N THR A 285 -0.40 -1.90 -7.73
CA THR A 285 -0.76 -2.27 -9.10
C THR A 285 -2.19 -2.81 -9.15
N PRO A 286 -2.86 -2.80 -10.32
CA PRO A 286 -3.99 -3.67 -10.56
C PRO A 286 -3.67 -5.15 -10.24
N ALA A 287 -4.70 -5.94 -9.97
CA ALA A 287 -4.57 -7.38 -9.79
C ALA A 287 -4.15 -8.07 -11.11
N GLY A 288 -3.61 -9.26 -11.00
CA GLY A 288 -3.35 -10.19 -12.10
C GLY A 288 -2.14 -9.85 -12.97
N LEU A 289 -1.47 -8.71 -12.73
CA LEU A 289 -0.39 -8.27 -13.60
C LEU A 289 0.83 -9.17 -13.45
N ASN A 290 1.27 -9.80 -14.54
CA ASN A 290 2.60 -10.40 -14.59
C ASN A 290 3.69 -9.32 -14.60
N ALA A 291 4.97 -9.71 -14.49
CA ALA A 291 6.07 -8.75 -14.41
C ALA A 291 6.16 -7.81 -15.62
N GLN A 292 5.89 -8.29 -16.83
CA GLN A 292 5.92 -7.45 -18.03
C GLN A 292 4.78 -6.44 -18.01
N GLN A 293 3.58 -6.86 -17.62
CA GLN A 293 2.43 -5.98 -17.47
C GLN A 293 2.62 -4.96 -16.34
N ALA A 294 3.26 -5.34 -15.23
CA ALA A 294 3.63 -4.42 -14.16
C ALA A 294 4.66 -3.37 -14.64
N SER A 295 5.60 -3.78 -15.50
CA SER A 295 6.52 -2.85 -16.17
C SER A 295 5.76 -1.88 -17.09
N THR A 296 4.84 -2.37 -17.92
CA THR A 296 4.01 -1.53 -18.80
C THR A 296 3.12 -0.59 -17.98
N TRP A 297 2.50 -1.07 -16.89
CA TRP A 297 1.73 -0.25 -15.97
C TRP A 297 2.57 0.92 -15.42
N ARG A 298 3.80 0.63 -15.00
CA ARG A 298 4.72 1.62 -14.43
C ARG A 298 5.25 2.61 -15.47
N MET A 299 5.68 2.12 -16.64
CA MET A 299 6.47 2.90 -17.61
C MET A 299 5.62 3.54 -18.71
N GLU A 300 4.46 2.99 -19.02
CA GLU A 300 3.62 3.43 -20.14
C GLU A 300 2.25 3.91 -19.65
N THR A 301 1.57 3.15 -18.80
CA THR A 301 0.20 3.48 -18.36
C THR A 301 0.15 4.63 -17.37
N THR A 302 0.92 4.54 -16.28
CA THR A 302 0.98 5.60 -15.26
C THR A 302 2.07 6.61 -15.56
N ASN A 303 3.28 6.14 -15.86
CA ASN A 303 4.46 6.95 -16.14
C ASN A 303 4.70 8.09 -15.11
N PHE A 304 4.33 7.86 -13.84
CA PHE A 304 4.51 8.85 -12.78
C PHE A 304 6.01 9.02 -12.47
N ASP A 305 6.46 10.25 -12.28
CA ASP A 305 7.83 10.55 -11.82
C ASP A 305 7.74 11.41 -10.57
N SER A 306 7.77 10.76 -9.41
CA SER A 306 7.66 11.45 -8.13
C SER A 306 8.45 10.77 -7.03
N LYS A 307 9.14 11.61 -6.25
CA LYS A 307 9.79 11.18 -5.01
C LYS A 307 8.81 10.88 -3.89
N PHE A 308 7.57 11.37 -3.97
CA PHE A 308 6.55 11.22 -2.93
C PHE A 308 5.62 10.01 -3.15
N ALA A 309 5.98 9.10 -4.05
CA ALA A 309 5.18 7.93 -4.36
C ALA A 309 6.03 6.66 -4.43
N VAL A 310 5.41 5.53 -4.10
CA VAL A 310 5.97 4.19 -4.18
C VAL A 310 4.94 3.25 -4.77
N LEU A 311 5.39 2.27 -5.57
CA LEU A 311 4.52 1.25 -6.15
C LEU A 311 4.98 -0.13 -5.66
N TYR A 312 4.04 -0.97 -5.22
CA TYR A 312 4.30 -2.33 -4.78
C TYR A 312 3.59 -3.37 -5.65
N TRP A 313 4.28 -4.50 -5.89
CA TRP A 313 3.82 -5.63 -6.69
C TRP A 313 4.48 -6.92 -6.19
N PRO A 314 3.87 -8.12 -6.28
CA PRO A 314 2.48 -8.39 -6.65
C PRO A 314 1.53 -8.21 -5.45
N TRP A 315 0.26 -8.54 -5.65
CA TRP A 315 -0.70 -8.65 -4.54
C TRP A 315 -0.33 -9.78 -3.58
N ILE A 316 -0.84 -9.66 -2.36
CA ILE A 316 -0.58 -10.61 -1.27
C ILE A 316 -1.85 -11.40 -0.98
N GLU A 317 -1.65 -12.62 -0.49
CA GLU A 317 -2.72 -13.47 -0.01
C GLU A 317 -2.75 -13.44 1.52
N ILE A 318 -3.94 -13.27 2.07
CA ILE A 318 -4.20 -13.20 3.51
C ILE A 318 -5.38 -14.11 3.87
N PHE A 319 -5.35 -14.69 5.06
CA PHE A 319 -6.50 -15.41 5.58
C PHE A 319 -7.63 -14.43 5.91
N ASP A 320 -8.79 -14.61 5.28
CA ASP A 320 -9.97 -13.80 5.53
C ASP A 320 -10.98 -14.58 6.40
N PRO A 321 -11.19 -14.18 7.66
CA PRO A 321 -12.11 -14.87 8.56
C PRO A 321 -13.58 -14.73 8.14
N SER A 322 -13.93 -13.76 7.29
CA SER A 322 -15.33 -13.57 6.84
C SER A 322 -15.77 -14.66 5.86
N VAL A 323 -14.86 -15.18 5.04
CA VAL A 323 -15.11 -16.27 4.08
C VAL A 323 -14.46 -17.59 4.50
N GLY A 324 -13.56 -17.58 5.49
CA GLY A 324 -12.95 -18.78 6.07
C GLY A 324 -11.83 -19.40 5.24
N HIS A 325 -11.29 -18.67 4.26
CA HIS A 325 -10.19 -19.10 3.42
C HIS A 325 -9.24 -17.94 3.08
N ASP A 326 -8.13 -18.29 2.43
CA ASP A 326 -7.13 -17.34 1.98
C ASP A 326 -7.65 -16.57 0.75
N THR A 327 -7.37 -15.27 0.70
CA THR A 327 -7.90 -14.36 -0.31
C THR A 327 -6.86 -13.34 -0.74
N LEU A 328 -6.94 -12.91 -2.00
CA LEU A 328 -5.97 -11.99 -2.59
C LEU A 328 -6.37 -10.52 -2.42
N PHE A 329 -5.44 -9.72 -1.89
CA PHE A 329 -5.63 -8.31 -1.57
C PHE A 329 -4.40 -7.43 -1.90
N PRO A 330 -4.62 -6.14 -2.17
CA PRO A 330 -3.52 -5.20 -2.42
C PRO A 330 -2.65 -4.99 -1.16
N PRO A 331 -1.32 -4.83 -1.32
CA PRO A 331 -0.39 -4.83 -0.20
C PRO A 331 -0.30 -3.49 0.57
N SER A 332 -0.76 -2.36 0.03
CA SER A 332 -0.53 -1.02 0.59
C SER A 332 -0.78 -0.87 2.09
N GLY A 333 -1.86 -1.47 2.63
CA GLY A 333 -2.14 -1.45 4.07
C GLY A 333 -1.08 -2.16 4.92
N HIS A 334 -0.62 -3.33 4.48
CA HIS A 334 0.43 -4.09 5.16
C HIS A 334 1.78 -3.39 5.06
N ILE A 335 2.07 -2.77 3.91
CA ILE A 335 3.27 -1.96 3.70
C ILE A 335 3.28 -0.75 4.65
N ALA A 336 2.17 -0.03 4.78
CA ALA A 336 2.05 1.09 5.70
C ALA A 336 2.34 0.67 7.15
N GLY A 337 1.85 -0.51 7.55
CA GLY A 337 2.16 -1.08 8.86
C GLY A 337 3.64 -1.44 9.00
N LEU A 338 4.23 -2.05 7.97
CA LEU A 338 5.65 -2.42 7.96
C LEU A 338 6.55 -1.18 8.07
N TRP A 339 6.21 -0.09 7.39
CA TRP A 339 6.89 1.19 7.55
C TRP A 339 6.86 1.66 9.01
N SER A 340 5.68 1.55 9.65
CA SER A 340 5.49 1.94 11.05
C SER A 340 6.35 1.11 12.02
N ARG A 341 6.43 -0.22 11.81
CA ARG A 341 7.33 -1.08 12.59
C ARG A 341 8.80 -0.81 12.32
N ASN A 342 9.18 -0.62 11.06
CA ASN A 342 10.57 -0.31 10.70
C ASN A 342 11.02 0.98 11.41
N ASP A 343 10.19 2.02 11.39
CA ASP A 343 10.53 3.30 12.00
C ASP A 343 10.64 3.22 13.52
N SER A 344 9.70 2.57 14.18
CA SER A 344 9.70 2.41 15.64
C SER A 344 10.85 1.52 16.15
N THR A 345 11.32 0.57 15.34
CA THR A 345 12.37 -0.38 15.75
C THR A 345 13.78 0.01 15.29
N ARG A 346 13.90 0.70 14.16
CA ARG A 346 15.19 0.99 13.49
C ARG A 346 15.37 2.44 13.06
N GLY A 347 14.35 3.27 13.18
CA GLY A 347 14.35 4.65 12.70
C GLY A 347 13.97 4.77 11.21
N VAL A 348 13.36 5.90 10.85
CA VAL A 348 12.87 6.17 9.48
C VAL A 348 13.98 6.19 8.42
N PHE A 349 15.23 6.45 8.83
CA PHE A 349 16.41 6.42 7.96
C PHE A 349 16.77 5.02 7.48
N LYS A 350 16.25 3.95 8.10
CA LYS A 350 16.44 2.56 7.65
C LYS A 350 15.43 2.21 6.55
N ALA A 351 15.91 1.69 5.42
CA ALA A 351 15.04 1.19 4.33
C ALA A 351 14.03 0.14 4.82
N PRO A 352 12.70 0.33 4.59
CA PRO A 352 11.64 -0.60 4.98
C PRO A 352 11.54 -1.78 4.00
N ALA A 353 12.65 -2.51 3.84
CA ALA A 353 12.79 -3.68 2.98
C ALA A 353 13.63 -4.76 3.66
N ASN A 354 13.61 -5.97 3.09
CA ASN A 354 14.15 -7.19 3.66
C ASN A 354 13.54 -7.52 5.03
N ASP A 355 12.26 -7.21 5.20
CA ASP A 355 11.49 -7.50 6.41
C ASP A 355 10.22 -8.30 6.06
N VAL A 356 9.76 -9.12 7.01
CA VAL A 356 8.63 -10.04 6.83
C VAL A 356 7.32 -9.27 6.87
N LEU A 357 6.46 -9.51 5.89
CA LEU A 357 5.11 -8.96 5.88
C LEU A 357 4.20 -9.86 6.73
N GLN A 358 3.83 -9.40 7.92
CA GLN A 358 3.03 -10.18 8.87
C GLN A 358 1.60 -10.34 8.36
N GLY A 359 1.03 -11.54 8.51
CA GLY A 359 -0.31 -11.86 8.03
C GLY A 359 -0.39 -12.30 6.56
N ALA A 360 0.64 -12.04 5.75
CA ALA A 360 0.72 -12.56 4.40
C ALA A 360 1.06 -14.06 4.43
N VAL A 361 0.20 -14.88 3.84
CA VAL A 361 0.34 -16.34 3.76
C VAL A 361 0.78 -16.80 2.37
N GLY A 362 0.50 -15.99 1.35
CA GLY A 362 0.86 -16.26 -0.04
C GLY A 362 1.06 -14.99 -0.86
N LEU A 363 1.38 -15.19 -2.14
CA LEU A 363 1.52 -14.14 -3.15
C LEU A 363 0.73 -14.56 -4.37
N GLU A 364 0.15 -13.59 -5.07
CA GLU A 364 -0.53 -13.80 -6.34
C GLU A 364 0.36 -14.55 -7.35
N LEU A 365 1.61 -14.10 -7.43
CA LEU A 365 2.61 -14.59 -8.37
C LEU A 365 3.95 -14.81 -7.65
N GLY A 366 4.63 -15.90 -8.03
CA GLY A 366 6.00 -16.15 -7.59
C GLY A 366 6.98 -15.24 -8.32
N VAL A 367 7.76 -14.45 -7.58
CA VAL A 367 8.70 -13.48 -8.17
C VAL A 367 10.10 -14.08 -8.38
N THR A 368 10.51 -14.17 -9.66
CA THR A 368 11.83 -14.62 -10.07
C THR A 368 12.88 -13.52 -10.03
N ARG A 369 14.15 -13.88 -10.19
CA ARG A 369 15.25 -12.90 -10.24
C ARG A 369 15.19 -12.01 -11.49
N GLY A 370 14.93 -12.59 -12.66
CA GLY A 370 14.90 -11.84 -13.92
C GLY A 370 13.80 -10.77 -13.94
N GLU A 371 12.64 -11.09 -13.36
CA GLU A 371 11.54 -10.13 -13.22
C GLU A 371 11.90 -8.96 -12.29
N MET A 372 12.57 -9.22 -11.16
CA MET A 372 13.07 -8.16 -10.29
C MET A 372 14.14 -7.30 -10.98
N ASP A 373 15.05 -7.93 -11.72
CA ASP A 373 16.11 -7.22 -12.45
C ASP A 373 15.52 -6.26 -13.51
N MET A 374 14.33 -6.55 -14.03
CA MET A 374 13.56 -5.66 -14.92
C MET A 374 12.80 -4.57 -14.17
N LEU A 375 12.08 -4.92 -13.11
CA LEU A 375 11.13 -4.05 -12.41
C LEU A 375 11.81 -3.05 -11.46
N ASN A 376 12.87 -3.47 -10.78
CA ASN A 376 13.51 -2.66 -9.76
C ASN A 376 14.18 -1.37 -10.32
N PRO A 377 14.85 -1.37 -11.49
CA PRO A 377 15.27 -0.14 -12.18
C PRO A 377 14.17 0.89 -12.39
N GLN A 378 12.92 0.44 -12.54
CA GLN A 378 11.75 1.28 -12.81
C GLN A 378 11.07 1.78 -11.53
N GLY A 379 11.55 1.38 -10.34
CA GLY A 379 10.97 1.78 -9.06
C GLY A 379 9.75 0.95 -8.62
N VAL A 380 9.51 -0.20 -9.25
CA VAL A 380 8.48 -1.15 -8.80
C VAL A 380 9.06 -2.05 -7.69
N ASN A 381 8.52 -1.94 -6.48
CA ASN A 381 9.02 -2.65 -5.32
C ASN A 381 8.40 -4.05 -5.23
N SER A 382 9.23 -5.08 -5.42
CA SER A 382 8.75 -6.46 -5.39
C SER A 382 8.51 -6.99 -3.98
N ILE A 383 7.43 -7.75 -3.78
CA ILE A 383 7.19 -8.59 -2.60
C ILE A 383 7.48 -10.03 -3.00
N LYS A 384 8.29 -10.74 -2.21
CA LYS A 384 8.81 -12.06 -2.58
C LYS A 384 8.78 -13.04 -1.43
N SER A 385 8.37 -14.27 -1.73
CA SER A 385 8.50 -15.41 -0.82
C SER A 385 9.91 -15.97 -0.85
N PHE A 386 10.50 -16.14 0.34
CA PHE A 386 11.79 -16.78 0.53
C PHE A 386 11.62 -18.06 1.37
N PRO A 387 12.00 -19.24 0.85
CA PRO A 387 11.97 -20.48 1.62
C PRO A 387 12.70 -20.33 2.97
N GLY A 388 12.00 -20.65 4.07
CA GLY A 388 12.52 -20.54 5.44
C GLY A 388 12.69 -19.12 5.98
N ARG A 389 12.37 -18.07 5.21
CA ARG A 389 12.50 -16.65 5.62
C ARG A 389 11.19 -15.85 5.53
N GLY A 390 10.12 -16.47 5.05
CA GLY A 390 8.79 -15.88 4.90
C GLY A 390 8.63 -14.99 3.67
N ILE A 391 7.46 -14.35 3.56
CA ILE A 391 7.16 -13.34 2.54
C ILE A 391 7.75 -12.01 2.97
N ARG A 392 8.55 -11.39 2.10
CA ARG A 392 9.30 -10.18 2.42
C ARG A 392 9.13 -9.11 1.36
N VAL A 393 9.09 -7.86 1.82
CA VAL A 393 9.29 -6.71 0.94
C VAL A 393 10.75 -6.70 0.48
N TRP A 394 10.97 -6.65 -0.82
CA TRP A 394 12.29 -6.77 -1.45
C TRP A 394 12.64 -5.59 -2.36
N GLY A 395 12.05 -4.43 -2.10
CA GLY A 395 12.36 -3.16 -2.76
C GLY A 395 12.09 -1.98 -1.82
N ALA A 396 12.86 -0.90 -1.97
CA ALA A 396 12.69 0.35 -1.22
C ALA A 396 12.97 1.58 -2.10
N ARG A 397 12.54 1.53 -3.37
CA ARG A 397 12.67 2.63 -4.31
C ARG A 397 11.39 3.45 -4.42
N THR A 398 11.54 4.74 -4.66
CA THR A 398 10.45 5.65 -5.04
C THR A 398 10.18 5.56 -6.53
N LEU A 399 9.18 6.29 -7.02
CA LEU A 399 8.93 6.44 -8.46
C LEU A 399 9.83 7.51 -9.11
N SER A 400 10.78 8.10 -8.38
CA SER A 400 11.60 9.20 -8.90
C SER A 400 12.69 8.72 -9.87
N SER A 401 12.85 9.44 -10.97
CA SER A 401 14.00 9.32 -11.87
C SER A 401 15.28 9.95 -11.30
N ASP A 402 15.14 10.84 -10.31
CA ASP A 402 16.26 11.49 -9.63
C ASP A 402 16.99 10.51 -8.70
N ALA A 403 18.30 10.36 -8.92
CA ALA A 403 19.16 9.49 -8.12
C ALA A 403 19.28 9.93 -6.65
N GLU A 404 19.05 11.21 -6.33
CA GLU A 404 19.05 11.71 -4.95
C GLU A 404 17.83 11.20 -4.17
N TRP A 405 16.69 11.12 -4.84
CA TRP A 405 15.40 10.74 -4.24
C TRP A 405 14.97 9.30 -4.52
N ARG A 406 15.88 8.49 -5.06
CA ARG A 406 15.65 7.10 -5.45
C ARG A 406 15.06 6.23 -4.33
N TYR A 407 15.42 6.47 -3.06
CA TYR A 407 15.11 5.56 -1.97
C TYR A 407 14.05 6.09 -1.01
N VAL A 408 13.14 5.20 -0.60
CA VAL A 408 12.03 5.50 0.31
C VAL A 408 12.51 6.04 1.64
N ASN A 409 13.49 5.40 2.29
CA ASN A 409 14.01 5.88 3.57
C ASN A 409 14.67 7.25 3.47
N VAL A 410 15.28 7.59 2.33
CA VAL A 410 15.87 8.92 2.15
C VAL A 410 14.78 9.97 2.09
N ARG A 411 13.76 9.80 1.23
CA ARG A 411 12.65 10.78 1.15
C ARG A 411 11.88 10.88 2.47
N ARG A 412 11.54 9.75 3.10
CA ARG A 412 10.82 9.74 4.38
C ARG A 412 11.62 10.39 5.51
N TYR A 413 12.94 10.17 5.54
CA TYR A 413 13.80 10.83 6.53
C TYR A 413 13.89 12.34 6.30
N PHE A 414 13.93 12.82 5.06
CA PHE A 414 13.83 14.24 4.77
C PHE A 414 12.49 14.83 5.21
N ASN A 415 11.36 14.16 4.94
CA ASN A 415 10.06 14.60 5.43
C ASN A 415 10.04 14.73 6.97
N TYR A 416 10.62 13.75 7.67
CA TYR A 416 10.77 13.79 9.13
C TYR A 416 11.63 14.97 9.61
N LEU A 417 12.79 15.22 8.97
CA LEU A 417 13.66 16.33 9.33
C LEU A 417 13.00 17.69 9.07
N GLU A 418 12.40 17.86 7.89
CA GLU A 418 11.72 19.09 7.47
C GLU A 418 10.59 19.43 8.44
N GLU A 419 9.73 18.46 8.76
CA GLU A 419 8.59 18.65 9.67
C GLU A 419 9.04 18.88 11.13
N SER A 420 10.04 18.14 11.62
CA SER A 420 10.58 18.34 12.98
C SER A 420 11.20 19.72 13.15
N ILE A 421 11.98 20.17 12.16
CA ILE A 421 12.59 21.49 12.19
C ILE A 421 11.52 22.57 12.08
N LEU A 422 10.53 22.42 11.19
CA LEU A 422 9.41 23.34 11.05
C LEU A 422 8.66 23.53 12.38
N GLN A 423 8.24 22.44 13.04
CA GLN A 423 7.51 22.52 14.32
C GLN A 423 8.40 23.05 15.45
N GLY A 424 9.66 22.60 15.51
CA GLY A 424 10.61 22.98 16.56
C GLY A 424 11.15 24.41 16.45
N THR A 425 10.93 25.09 15.32
CA THR A 425 11.41 26.47 15.08
C THR A 425 10.31 27.51 14.93
N GLN A 426 9.03 27.16 15.16
CA GLN A 426 7.90 28.11 15.11
C GLN A 426 8.09 29.35 16.00
N TRP A 427 8.80 29.21 17.12
CA TRP A 427 9.09 30.32 18.04
C TRP A 427 9.92 31.44 17.41
N ALA A 428 10.62 31.19 16.29
CA ALA A 428 11.44 32.21 15.63
C ALA A 428 10.61 33.26 14.89
N VAL A 429 9.33 32.98 14.61
CA VAL A 429 8.44 33.92 13.92
C VAL A 429 8.16 35.12 14.83
N PHE A 430 8.26 36.33 14.28
CA PHE A 430 8.13 37.61 14.99
C PHE A 430 9.22 37.95 16.01
N GLU A 431 10.30 37.18 16.09
CA GLU A 431 11.49 37.58 16.85
C GLU A 431 12.27 38.67 16.11
N PRO A 432 13.03 39.53 16.81
CA PRO A 432 13.92 40.50 16.18
C PRO A 432 14.93 39.82 15.25
N ASN A 433 14.95 40.23 13.97
CA ASN A 433 15.88 39.72 12.97
C ASN A 433 17.31 40.26 13.20
N ASP A 434 18.04 39.64 14.12
CA ASP A 434 19.40 40.01 14.53
C ASP A 434 20.35 38.79 14.63
N ASP A 435 21.65 39.06 14.81
CA ASP A 435 22.68 38.02 14.98
C ASP A 435 22.37 37.03 16.11
N ARG A 436 21.62 37.47 17.13
CA ARG A 436 21.26 36.65 18.28
C ARG A 436 20.19 35.64 17.91
N LEU A 437 19.18 36.02 17.13
CA LEU A 437 18.18 35.11 16.56
C LEU A 437 18.87 34.07 15.67
N TRP A 438 19.70 34.51 14.73
CA TRP A 438 20.42 33.63 13.81
C TRP A 438 21.27 32.60 14.54
N GLY A 439 22.05 33.07 15.53
CA GLY A 439 22.86 32.20 16.38
C GLY A 439 22.02 31.18 17.18
N THR A 440 20.80 31.55 17.59
CA THR A 440 19.90 30.67 18.33
C THR A 440 19.27 29.61 17.42
N ILE A 441 18.81 29.99 16.23
CA ILE A 441 18.29 29.04 15.23
C ILE A 441 19.38 28.03 14.87
N ARG A 442 20.58 28.51 14.50
CA ARG A 442 21.71 27.66 14.15
C ARG A 442 22.07 26.67 15.26
N ARG A 443 22.16 27.11 16.52
CA ARG A 443 22.45 26.21 17.66
C ARG A 443 21.35 25.16 17.86
N THR A 444 20.09 25.56 17.73
CA THR A 444 18.93 24.69 17.97
C THR A 444 18.87 23.58 16.91
N ILE A 445 18.97 23.93 15.63
CA ILE A 445 18.95 22.96 14.52
C ILE A 445 20.20 22.07 14.57
N SER A 446 21.39 22.64 14.80
CA SER A 446 22.61 21.84 14.90
C SER A 446 22.55 20.83 16.06
N ALA A 447 21.98 21.19 17.21
CA ALA A 447 21.83 20.27 18.33
C ALA A 447 20.92 19.06 17.99
N PHE A 448 19.85 19.30 17.24
CA PHE A 448 18.98 18.25 16.72
C PHE A 448 19.72 17.33 15.73
N LEU A 449 20.40 17.90 14.74
CA LEU A 449 21.14 17.13 13.74
C LEU A 449 22.33 16.35 14.33
N VAL A 450 22.96 16.84 15.42
CA VAL A 450 23.94 16.04 16.19
C VAL A 450 23.29 14.79 16.78
N THR A 451 22.06 14.90 17.27
CA THR A 451 21.32 13.76 17.84
C THR A 451 21.01 12.73 16.76
N GLU A 452 20.55 13.18 15.58
CA GLU A 452 20.32 12.32 14.42
C GLU A 452 21.61 11.69 13.86
N TRP A 453 22.74 12.42 13.87
CA TRP A 453 24.03 11.84 13.50
C TRP A 453 24.46 10.74 14.49
N ARG A 454 24.28 10.98 15.80
CA ARG A 454 24.59 9.99 16.85
C ARG A 454 23.70 8.75 16.79
N SER A 455 22.47 8.88 16.29
CA SER A 455 21.57 7.72 16.08
C SER A 455 21.96 6.88 14.85
N GLY A 456 22.91 7.37 14.04
CA GLY A 456 23.37 6.71 12.82
C GLY A 456 22.54 7.05 11.58
N ALA A 457 21.66 8.05 11.65
CA ALA A 457 20.83 8.46 10.52
C ALA A 457 21.61 9.24 9.45
N LEU A 458 22.69 9.93 9.86
CA LEU A 458 23.55 10.73 9.00
C LEU A 458 24.91 10.06 8.79
N PHE A 459 25.41 10.09 7.56
CA PHE A 459 26.70 9.54 7.17
C PHE A 459 27.84 10.54 7.44
N GLY A 460 28.94 10.05 8.00
CA GLY A 460 30.14 10.84 8.26
C GLY A 460 30.79 10.45 9.59
N ASP A 461 32.12 10.49 9.64
CA ASP A 461 32.90 10.25 10.85
C ASP A 461 32.86 11.42 11.85
N LYS A 462 32.42 12.60 11.39
CA LYS A 462 32.30 13.83 12.18
C LYS A 462 31.03 14.60 11.78
N PRO A 463 30.42 15.38 12.70
CA PRO A 463 29.26 16.21 12.40
C PRO A 463 29.43 17.12 11.18
N ASP A 464 30.58 17.78 11.04
CA ASP A 464 30.85 18.73 9.93
C ASP A 464 30.92 18.06 8.55
N LYS A 465 31.07 16.73 8.48
CA LYS A 465 30.94 15.96 7.23
C LYS A 465 29.52 15.41 7.02
N ALA A 466 28.71 15.39 8.06
CA ALA A 466 27.38 14.81 8.07
C ALA A 466 26.29 15.84 7.80
N PHE A 467 26.45 17.08 8.28
CA PHE A 467 25.51 18.16 8.03
C PHE A 467 26.16 19.55 8.18
N PHE A 468 25.47 20.58 7.67
CA PHE A 468 25.75 21.98 7.96
C PHE A 468 24.46 22.76 8.20
N VAL A 469 24.56 23.84 8.98
CA VAL A 469 23.47 24.82 9.19
C VAL A 469 24.04 26.22 9.06
N LYS A 470 23.57 26.97 8.06
CA LYS A 470 23.99 28.34 7.80
C LYS A 470 22.84 29.31 8.05
N CYS A 471 23.07 30.24 8.96
CA CYS A 471 22.19 31.37 9.28
C CYS A 471 23.09 32.44 9.87
N ASP A 472 23.54 33.36 9.02
CA ASP A 472 24.48 34.43 9.32
C ASP A 472 24.31 35.59 8.33
N GLY A 473 25.12 36.64 8.48
CA GLY A 473 25.05 37.82 7.62
C GLY A 473 25.44 37.58 6.15
N GLU A 474 25.98 36.42 5.78
CA GLU A 474 26.24 36.11 4.36
C GLU A 474 24.96 35.71 3.62
N ASN A 475 24.06 34.97 4.28
CA ASN A 475 22.76 34.59 3.70
C ASN A 475 21.59 35.44 4.19
N ASN A 476 21.78 36.29 5.20
CA ASN A 476 20.81 37.28 5.68
C ASN A 476 21.34 38.70 5.45
N THR A 477 21.31 39.15 4.19
CA THR A 477 21.75 40.49 3.79
C THR A 477 20.77 41.57 4.24
N ALA A 478 21.17 42.84 4.18
CA ALA A 478 20.31 43.99 4.50
C ALA A 478 18.98 43.94 3.73
N GLU A 479 18.99 43.55 2.47
CA GLU A 479 17.78 43.42 1.65
C GLU A 479 16.82 42.35 2.17
N SER A 480 17.34 41.20 2.62
CA SER A 480 16.51 40.13 3.20
C SER A 480 15.93 40.54 4.56
N ILE A 481 16.70 41.29 5.37
CA ILE A 481 16.28 41.81 6.67
C ILE A 481 15.19 42.86 6.48
N ASP A 482 15.37 43.80 5.55
CA ASP A 482 14.38 44.82 5.21
C ASP A 482 13.09 44.21 4.65
N ALA A 483 13.18 43.07 3.98
CA ALA A 483 12.04 42.27 3.53
C ALA A 483 11.40 41.42 4.65
N GLY A 484 11.95 41.45 5.87
CA GLY A 484 11.44 40.67 7.01
C GLY A 484 11.69 39.17 6.91
N MET A 485 12.68 38.74 6.12
CA MET A 485 13.03 37.33 5.91
C MET A 485 14.25 36.92 6.73
N VAL A 486 14.21 35.70 7.26
CA VAL A 486 15.39 34.99 7.78
C VAL A 486 15.62 33.77 6.91
N ILE A 487 16.78 33.69 6.27
CA ILE A 487 17.17 32.61 5.38
C ILE A 487 18.09 31.66 6.15
N ILE A 488 17.73 30.38 6.16
CA ILE A 488 18.49 29.30 6.78
C ILE A 488 18.76 28.23 5.72
N GLU A 489 20.03 27.90 5.51
CA GLU A 489 20.43 26.80 4.64
C GLU A 489 20.87 25.61 5.48
N ILE A 490 20.32 24.44 5.17
CA ILE A 490 20.59 23.19 5.88
C ILE A 490 20.96 22.14 4.86
N GLY A 491 22.13 21.52 5.03
CA GLY A 491 22.53 20.36 4.25
C GLY A 491 22.74 19.16 5.15
N VAL A 492 22.28 17.98 4.71
CA VAL A 492 22.44 16.73 5.44
C VAL A 492 22.88 15.61 4.50
N ALA A 493 23.72 14.70 5.00
CA ALA A 493 24.18 13.51 4.29
C ALA A 493 23.46 12.28 4.85
N PRO A 494 22.32 11.84 4.30
CA PRO A 494 21.59 10.68 4.80
C PRO A 494 22.33 9.37 4.51
N VAL A 495 22.12 8.36 5.36
CA VAL A 495 22.57 6.99 5.04
C VAL A 495 21.74 6.41 3.89
N LYS A 496 22.42 5.94 2.83
CA LYS A 496 21.80 5.24 1.70
C LYS A 496 21.85 3.72 1.91
N PRO A 497 20.82 2.96 1.53
CA PRO A 497 20.81 1.51 1.70
C PRO A 497 21.81 0.81 0.76
N ALA A 498 22.43 -0.27 1.25
CA ALA A 498 23.25 -1.15 0.44
C ALA A 498 22.35 -2.16 -0.31
N GLU A 499 21.85 -1.76 -1.48
CA GLU A 499 20.99 -2.60 -2.32
C GLU A 499 21.72 -3.79 -2.96
N PHE A 500 23.01 -3.60 -3.29
CA PHE A 500 23.85 -4.63 -3.90
C PHE A 500 25.08 -4.89 -3.04
N VAL A 501 25.25 -6.14 -2.60
CA VAL A 501 26.46 -6.61 -1.89
C VAL A 501 27.23 -7.55 -2.82
N ILE A 502 28.42 -7.14 -3.26
CA ILE A 502 29.20 -7.85 -4.27
C ILE A 502 30.40 -8.54 -3.60
N PHE A 503 30.36 -9.86 -3.54
CA PHE A 503 31.51 -10.67 -3.12
C PHE A 503 32.39 -10.99 -4.34
N ARG A 504 33.66 -10.57 -4.32
CA ARG A 504 34.64 -10.92 -5.34
C ARG A 504 35.60 -11.97 -4.77
N LEU A 505 35.50 -13.21 -5.26
CA LEU A 505 36.38 -14.30 -4.85
C LEU A 505 37.52 -14.42 -5.85
N SER A 506 38.76 -14.36 -5.36
CA SER A 506 39.96 -14.68 -6.14
C SER A 506 40.69 -15.85 -5.49
N GLN A 507 41.20 -16.75 -6.32
CA GLN A 507 42.18 -17.74 -5.87
C GLN A 507 43.54 -17.05 -5.85
N PHE A 508 44.18 -16.98 -4.68
CA PHE A 508 45.54 -16.47 -4.55
C PHE A 508 46.51 -17.63 -4.32
N SER A 509 47.60 -17.69 -5.07
CA SER A 509 48.72 -18.58 -4.79
C SER A 509 49.48 -18.00 -3.59
N GLY A 510 49.32 -18.62 -2.41
CA GLY A 510 49.83 -18.10 -1.14
C GLY A 510 51.29 -17.63 -1.21
N GLY A 511 51.52 -16.38 -0.76
CA GLY A 511 52.85 -15.79 -0.61
C GLY A 511 52.97 -14.34 -1.09
N ALA A 512 52.27 -13.39 -0.46
CA ALA A 512 52.72 -11.99 -0.32
C ALA A 512 51.85 -11.28 0.72
N SER A 513 52.52 -10.50 1.56
CA SER A 513 51.98 -9.74 2.69
C SER A 513 50.71 -8.95 2.38
N ILE A 514 49.72 -9.08 3.25
CA ILE A 514 48.70 -8.05 3.42
C ILE A 514 49.45 -6.85 4.01
N SER A 515 49.74 -5.85 3.18
CA SER A 515 50.05 -4.49 3.66
C SER A 515 48.78 -3.68 3.54
N ASP A 516 48.26 -3.33 4.72
CA ASP A 516 47.12 -2.48 5.12
C ASP A 516 46.24 -1.82 4.05
#